data_AF-A0A2V7A3Y6-F1
#
_entry.id   AF-A0A2V7A3Y6-F1
#
_cell.length_a   1.000
_cell.length_b   1.000
_cell.length_c   1.000
_cell.angle_alpha   90.00
_cell.angle_beta   90.00
_cell.angle_gamma   90.00
#
_symmetry.space_group_name_H-M   'P 1'
#
loop_
_entity.id
_entity.type
_entity.pdbx_description
1 polymer ?
#
loop_
_entity_poly.entity_id
_entity_poly.type
_entity_poly.pdbx_seq_one_letter_code
_entity_poly.pdbx_strand_id
1 'polypeptide(L)'
;MRSSILVAGCVVALFGCGHLEAVLKPAARAPVPVARAGSAPQPTGSLRPELSAEEQQKFLDEARQRIGEVERLLRDLEGRQMSPPQLDALTASKNFLDQARVALGQRDYQRASNLAGKARALGDDLAATTK
;
A
#
# COMPACT_ATOMS: atom_id res chain seq x y z
N MET A 1 12.94 -31.28 -29.40
CA MET A 1 11.71 -32.09 -29.24
C MET A 1 10.69 -31.18 -28.57
N ARG A 2 9.84 -30.48 -29.33
CA ARG A 2 8.48 -30.87 -29.78
C ARG A 2 7.50 -31.12 -28.61
N SER A 3 6.55 -30.19 -28.51
CA SER A 3 5.09 -30.40 -28.27
C SER A 3 4.63 -30.95 -26.92
N SER A 4 3.42 -30.71 -26.41
CA SER A 4 2.27 -29.80 -26.62
C SER A 4 1.14 -30.38 -25.73
N ILE A 5 -0.03 -29.73 -25.69
CA ILE A 5 -1.35 -30.14 -25.12
C ILE A 5 -1.59 -29.47 -23.74
N LEU A 6 -2.33 -28.38 -23.56
CA LEU A 6 -3.56 -27.81 -24.16
C LEU A 6 -4.88 -28.50 -23.73
N VAL A 7 -5.76 -27.64 -23.17
CA VAL A 7 -7.24 -27.67 -23.09
C VAL A 7 -7.91 -28.26 -21.83
N ALA A 8 -8.78 -27.40 -21.27
CA ALA A 8 -10.14 -27.65 -20.75
C ALA A 8 -10.27 -27.14 -19.31
N GLY A 9 -10.93 -26.03 -18.97
CA GLY A 9 -12.13 -25.45 -19.57
C GLY A 9 -13.35 -25.91 -18.76
N CYS A 10 -13.82 -25.07 -17.83
CA CYS A 10 -15.24 -25.00 -17.45
C CYS A 10 -15.52 -23.73 -16.64
N VAL A 11 -16.14 -22.76 -17.33
CA VAL A 11 -16.85 -21.62 -16.75
C VAL A 11 -18.27 -22.08 -16.48
N VAL A 12 -18.78 -21.91 -15.27
CA VAL A 12 -20.22 -21.85 -15.00
C VAL A 12 -20.49 -20.64 -14.13
N ALA A 13 -21.13 -19.65 -14.73
CA ALA A 13 -21.70 -18.49 -14.08
C ALA A 13 -23.01 -18.86 -13.39
N LEU A 14 -23.24 -18.33 -12.19
CA LEU A 14 -24.56 -18.30 -11.58
C LEU A 14 -25.00 -16.84 -11.40
N PHE A 15 -25.93 -16.47 -12.26
CA PHE A 15 -26.78 -15.29 -12.16
C PHE A 15 -27.68 -15.39 -10.91
N GLY A 16 -27.69 -14.34 -10.10
CA GLY A 16 -28.67 -14.12 -9.03
C GLY A 16 -29.53 -12.90 -9.35
N CYS A 17 -30.84 -13.14 -9.45
CA CYS A 17 -31.91 -12.23 -9.85
C CYS A 17 -32.12 -11.02 -8.93
N GLY A 18 -32.66 -9.94 -9.50
CA GLY A 18 -33.36 -8.90 -8.73
C GLY A 18 -33.58 -7.60 -9.49
N HIS A 19 -34.33 -7.63 -10.60
CA HIS A 19 -34.78 -6.43 -11.32
C HIS A 19 -36.32 -6.38 -11.31
N LEU A 20 -36.87 -5.32 -10.73
CA LEU A 20 -38.26 -4.85 -10.82
C LEU A 20 -38.12 -3.31 -10.72
N GLU A 21 -38.65 -2.43 -11.57
CA GLU A 21 -39.96 -2.29 -12.20
C GLU A 21 -39.75 -1.33 -13.40
N ALA A 22 -40.29 -1.67 -14.58
CA ALA A 22 -41.43 -0.99 -15.20
C ALA A 22 -41.19 0.46 -15.69
N VAL A 23 -41.35 0.67 -17.00
CA VAL A 23 -42.46 1.45 -17.59
C VAL A 23 -42.19 1.62 -19.10
N LEU A 24 -43.17 1.18 -19.88
CA LEU A 24 -43.26 1.24 -21.34
C LEU A 24 -43.30 2.70 -21.85
N LYS A 25 -42.53 3.02 -22.89
CA LYS A 25 -42.95 4.00 -23.93
C LYS A 25 -42.08 3.92 -25.19
N PRO A 26 -42.62 3.61 -26.38
CA PRO A 26 -41.88 3.68 -27.63
C PRO A 26 -41.97 5.08 -28.24
N ALA A 27 -40.84 5.67 -28.64
CA ALA A 27 -40.83 6.80 -29.57
C ALA A 27 -39.45 6.93 -30.25
N ALA A 28 -39.42 6.66 -31.55
CA ALA A 28 -38.35 7.09 -32.42
C ALA A 28 -38.34 8.63 -32.51
N ARG A 29 -37.19 9.28 -32.33
CA ARG A 29 -36.91 10.59 -32.93
C ARG A 29 -35.40 10.88 -33.03
N ALA A 30 -35.07 11.55 -34.14
CA ALA A 30 -33.77 11.93 -34.72
C ALA A 30 -32.72 12.53 -33.78
N PRO A 31 -31.42 12.53 -34.17
CA PRO A 31 -30.33 13.04 -33.34
C PRO A 31 -30.37 14.56 -33.23
N VAL A 32 -30.41 15.08 -32.00
CA VAL A 32 -30.17 16.49 -31.69
C VAL A 32 -28.69 16.66 -31.27
N PRO A 33 -27.97 17.67 -31.78
CA PRO A 33 -26.62 17.95 -31.32
C PRO A 33 -26.71 18.64 -29.96
N VAL A 34 -26.33 17.95 -28.88
CA VAL A 34 -26.27 18.56 -27.54
C VAL A 34 -24.88 19.16 -27.32
N ALA A 35 -24.92 20.43 -26.98
CA ALA A 35 -23.80 21.32 -26.69
C ALA A 35 -22.80 20.74 -25.69
N ARG A 36 -21.53 21.15 -25.87
CA ARG A 36 -20.39 20.90 -24.98
C ARG A 36 -20.71 21.44 -23.57
N ALA A 37 -21.19 20.56 -22.70
CA ALA A 37 -21.38 20.85 -21.29
C ALA A 37 -20.00 21.16 -20.67
N GLY A 38 -19.95 22.28 -19.95
CA GLY A 38 -18.77 22.73 -19.25
C GLY A 38 -18.20 21.65 -18.34
N SER A 39 -16.87 21.61 -18.27
CA SER A 39 -16.11 20.77 -17.37
C SER A 39 -16.54 21.03 -15.93
N ALA A 40 -17.36 20.14 -15.37
CA ALA A 40 -17.58 20.09 -13.93
C ALA A 40 -16.21 19.79 -13.25
N PRO A 41 -15.83 20.50 -12.17
CA PRO A 41 -14.64 20.14 -11.41
C PRO A 41 -14.81 18.71 -10.90
N GLN A 42 -13.89 17.83 -11.29
CA GLN A 42 -13.88 16.48 -10.72
C GLN A 42 -13.58 16.61 -9.22
N PRO A 43 -14.38 16.01 -8.33
CA PRO A 43 -14.07 16.03 -6.91
C PRO A 43 -12.86 15.13 -6.68
N THR A 44 -11.65 15.71 -6.67
CA THR A 44 -10.44 15.06 -6.15
C THR A 44 -10.49 15.06 -4.64
N GLY A 45 -11.57 14.52 -4.07
CA GLY A 45 -11.70 14.31 -2.63
C GLY A 45 -10.92 13.06 -2.25
N SER A 46 -9.62 13.22 -1.98
CA SER A 46 -8.91 12.19 -1.23
C SER A 46 -9.63 12.05 0.12
N LEU A 47 -10.23 10.89 0.39
CA LEU A 47 -10.94 10.59 1.65
C LEU A 47 -9.99 10.45 2.86
N ARG A 48 -8.78 11.01 2.77
CA ARG A 48 -7.82 11.03 3.87
C ARG A 48 -7.97 12.34 4.63
N PRO A 49 -8.14 12.29 5.96
CA PRO A 49 -7.99 13.48 6.78
C PRO A 49 -6.65 14.15 6.48
N GLU A 50 -6.69 15.41 6.05
CA GLU A 50 -5.48 16.23 5.94
C GLU A 50 -4.94 16.44 7.36
N LEU A 51 -3.71 15.98 7.61
CA LEU A 51 -3.05 16.16 8.90
C LEU A 51 -2.74 17.65 9.13
N SER A 52 -2.96 18.12 10.36
CA SER A 52 -2.49 19.45 10.78
C SER A 52 -0.97 19.56 10.68
N ALA A 53 -0.45 20.80 10.60
CA ALA A 53 1.00 21.03 10.54
C ALA A 53 1.73 20.49 11.78
N GLU A 54 1.08 20.54 12.95
CA GLU A 54 1.61 20.05 14.21
C GLU A 54 1.73 18.52 14.20
N GLU A 55 0.71 17.81 13.68
CA GLU A 55 0.76 16.36 13.51
C GLU A 55 1.81 15.94 12.49
N GLN A 56 1.95 16.68 11.38
CA GLN A 56 3.00 16.43 10.40
C GLN A 56 4.40 16.57 11.02
N GLN A 57 4.62 17.61 11.82
CA GLN A 57 5.88 17.83 12.52
C GLN A 57 6.16 16.71 13.52
N LYS A 58 5.16 16.27 14.28
CA LYS A 58 5.26 15.12 15.18
C LYS A 58 5.68 13.85 14.43
N PHE A 59 5.03 13.53 13.32
CA PHE A 59 5.41 12.35 12.52
C PHE A 59 6.81 12.47 11.93
N LEU A 60 7.24 13.66 11.54
CA LEU A 60 8.60 13.91 11.04
C LEU A 60 9.64 13.60 12.13
N ASP A 61 9.45 14.12 13.33
CA ASP A 61 10.37 13.92 14.45
C ASP A 61 10.41 12.44 14.87
N GLU A 62 9.23 11.80 14.99
CA GLU A 62 9.13 10.37 15.25
C GLU A 62 9.81 9.52 14.18
N ALA A 63 9.58 9.82 12.89
CA ALA A 63 10.18 9.06 11.80
C ALA A 63 11.71 9.16 11.83
N ARG A 64 12.26 10.36 12.03
CA ARG A 64 13.72 10.59 12.13
C ARG A 64 14.33 9.82 13.30
N GLN A 65 13.71 9.91 14.47
CA GLN A 65 14.18 9.19 15.66
C GLN A 65 14.20 7.68 15.38
N ARG A 66 13.06 7.12 14.94
CA ARG A 66 12.93 5.67 14.71
C ARG A 66 13.88 5.17 13.64
N ILE A 67 14.05 5.90 12.54
CA ILE A 67 15.03 5.55 11.49
C ILE A 67 16.44 5.43 12.10
N GLY A 68 16.89 6.42 12.87
CA GLY A 68 18.21 6.38 13.49
C GLY A 68 18.38 5.25 14.51
N GLU A 69 17.33 4.89 15.25
CA GLU A 69 17.34 3.77 16.19
C GLU A 69 17.43 2.42 15.46
N VAL A 70 16.62 2.22 14.42
CA VAL A 70 16.63 1.01 13.58
C VAL A 70 17.97 0.84 12.90
N GLU A 71 18.57 1.90 12.39
CA GLU A 71 19.91 1.86 11.78
C GLU A 71 20.98 1.33 12.74
N ARG A 72 20.95 1.76 14.01
CA ARG A 72 21.88 1.27 15.03
C ARG A 72 21.61 -0.19 15.34
N LEU A 73 20.36 -0.54 15.58
CA LEU A 73 19.92 -1.89 15.88
C LEU A 73 20.31 -2.88 14.77
N LEU A 74 20.07 -2.53 13.51
CA LEU A 74 20.40 -3.39 12.37
C LEU A 74 21.91 -3.59 12.22
N ARG A 75 22.73 -2.57 12.49
CA ARG A 75 24.20 -2.73 12.51
C ARG A 75 24.66 -3.67 13.63
N ASP A 76 24.03 -3.61 14.80
CA ASP A 76 24.36 -4.50 15.93
C ASP A 76 23.92 -5.96 15.69
N LEU A 77 22.98 -6.17 14.76
CA LEU A 77 22.53 -7.48 14.30
C LEU A 77 23.41 -8.04 13.17
N GLU A 78 24.08 -7.17 12.41
CA GLU A 78 24.99 -7.58 11.34
C GLU A 78 26.18 -8.36 11.92
N GLY A 79 26.30 -9.63 11.53
CA GLY A 79 27.38 -10.52 11.98
C GLY A 79 26.96 -11.52 13.06
N ARG A 80 25.73 -11.45 13.59
CA ARG A 80 25.19 -12.52 14.44
C ARG A 80 24.91 -13.76 13.61
N GLN A 81 25.14 -14.94 14.20
CA GLN A 81 24.67 -16.18 13.60
C GLN A 81 23.14 -16.22 13.66
N MET A 82 22.53 -16.44 12.51
CA MET A 82 21.08 -16.44 12.35
C MET A 82 20.64 -17.67 11.57
N SER A 83 19.50 -18.23 11.97
CA SER A 83 18.79 -19.23 11.18
C SER A 83 18.21 -18.59 9.90
N PRO A 84 17.86 -19.38 8.87
CA PRO A 84 17.25 -18.82 7.65
C PRO A 84 16.02 -17.94 7.89
N PRO A 85 15.04 -18.31 8.76
CA PRO A 85 13.90 -17.43 9.06
C PRO A 85 14.30 -16.09 9.69
N GLN A 86 15.37 -16.06 10.50
CA GLN A 86 15.89 -14.83 11.10
C GLN A 86 16.59 -13.95 10.06
N LEU A 87 17.28 -14.54 9.09
CA LEU A 87 17.85 -13.80 7.95
C LEU A 87 16.76 -13.18 7.07
N ASP A 88 15.65 -13.88 6.85
CA ASP A 88 14.49 -13.35 6.13
C ASP A 88 13.86 -12.15 6.88
N ALA A 89 13.69 -12.28 8.20
CA ALA A 89 13.20 -11.18 9.03
C ALA A 89 14.17 -9.99 9.07
N LEU A 90 15.50 -10.23 9.09
CA LEU A 90 16.50 -9.18 9.01
C LEU A 90 16.41 -8.42 7.68
N THR A 91 16.23 -9.17 6.58
CA THR A 91 16.02 -8.61 5.24
C THR A 91 14.74 -7.79 5.17
N ALA A 92 13.64 -8.28 5.75
CA ALA A 92 12.38 -7.55 5.82
C ALA A 92 12.52 -6.24 6.63
N SER A 93 13.22 -6.27 7.76
CA SER A 93 13.49 -5.07 8.56
C SER A 93 14.29 -4.02 7.77
N LYS A 94 15.36 -4.44 7.07
CA LYS A 94 16.14 -3.57 6.16
C LYS A 94 15.26 -2.95 5.07
N ASN A 95 14.40 -3.75 4.43
CA ASN A 95 13.49 -3.27 3.40
C ASN A 95 12.48 -2.24 3.92
N PHE A 96 11.98 -2.40 5.16
CA PHE A 96 11.11 -1.40 5.78
C PHE A 96 11.86 -0.12 6.11
N LEU A 97 13.12 -0.21 6.57
CA LEU A 97 13.96 0.96 6.83
C LEU A 97 14.19 1.76 5.54
N ASP A 98 14.51 1.10 4.42
CA ASP A 98 14.71 1.78 3.15
C ASP A 98 13.42 2.44 2.64
N GLN A 99 12.28 1.76 2.74
CA GLN A 99 10.99 2.37 2.42
C GLN A 99 10.66 3.55 3.33
N ALA A 100 11.02 3.50 4.62
CA ALA A 100 10.82 4.61 5.54
C ALA A 100 11.63 5.84 5.12
N ARG A 101 12.90 5.65 4.70
CA ARG A 101 13.76 6.72 4.17
C ARG A 101 13.19 7.33 2.89
N VAL A 102 12.68 6.50 1.98
CA VAL A 102 12.03 6.97 0.75
C VAL A 102 10.77 7.78 1.08
N ALA A 103 9.89 7.28 1.95
CA ALA A 103 8.68 7.99 2.38
C ALA A 103 9.01 9.33 3.07
N LEU A 104 10.07 9.36 3.89
CA LEU A 104 10.56 10.58 4.53
C LEU A 104 10.99 11.61 3.48
N GLY A 105 11.75 11.19 2.45
CA GLY A 105 12.15 12.06 1.34
C GLY A 105 10.97 12.58 0.51
N GLN A 106 9.87 11.83 0.44
CA GLN A 106 8.62 12.22 -0.22
C GLN A 106 7.70 13.08 0.67
N ARG A 107 8.12 13.40 1.89
CA ARG A 107 7.32 14.09 2.92
C ARG A 107 6.05 13.33 3.36
N ASP A 108 5.99 12.02 3.11
CA ASP A 108 4.96 11.14 3.66
C ASP A 108 5.37 10.69 5.07
N TYR A 109 5.35 11.64 6.02
CA TYR A 109 5.91 11.45 7.36
C TYR A 109 5.19 10.38 8.17
N GLN A 110 3.85 10.29 8.03
CA GLN A 110 3.07 9.25 8.70
C GLN A 110 3.49 7.86 8.19
N ARG A 111 3.64 7.70 6.87
CA ARG A 111 4.12 6.44 6.31
C ARG A 111 5.55 6.14 6.72
N ALA A 112 6.43 7.14 6.74
CA ALA A 112 7.82 7.00 7.19
C ALA A 112 7.89 6.50 8.64
N SER A 113 7.14 7.13 9.56
CA SER A 113 7.07 6.72 10.97
C SER A 113 6.55 5.29 11.13
N ASN A 114 5.49 4.92 10.39
CA ASN A 114 4.92 3.57 10.42
C ASN A 114 5.88 2.49 9.90
N LEU A 115 6.57 2.76 8.78
CA LEU A 115 7.55 1.83 8.21
C LEU A 115 8.76 1.67 9.12
N ALA A 116 9.27 2.75 9.70
CA ALA A 116 10.34 2.70 10.68
C ALA A 116 9.92 1.92 11.94
N GLY A 117 8.67 2.09 12.40
CA GLY A 117 8.11 1.31 13.50
C GLY A 117 8.07 -0.20 13.22
N LYS A 118 7.68 -0.60 12.00
CA LYS A 118 7.72 -2.01 11.57
C LYS A 118 9.14 -2.57 11.52
N ALA A 119 10.08 -1.81 10.96
CA ALA A 119 11.49 -2.19 10.91
C ALA A 119 12.04 -2.40 12.33
N ARG A 120 11.71 -1.48 13.25
CA ARG A 120 12.09 -1.57 14.66
C ARG A 120 11.54 -2.82 15.33
N ALA A 121 10.24 -3.09 15.20
CA ALA A 121 9.62 -4.25 15.82
C ALA A 121 10.29 -5.57 15.38
N LEU A 122 10.59 -5.72 14.09
CA LEU A 122 11.33 -6.88 13.59
C LEU A 122 12.78 -6.93 14.10
N GLY A 123 13.46 -5.78 14.15
CA GLY A 123 14.83 -5.71 14.68
C GLY A 123 14.90 -6.08 16.16
N ASP A 124 13.94 -5.61 16.96
CA ASP A 124 13.89 -5.88 18.40
C ASP A 124 13.59 -7.38 18.65
N ASP A 125 12.69 -7.98 17.87
CA ASP A 125 12.41 -9.43 17.90
C ASP A 125 13.64 -10.27 17.51
N LEU A 126 14.37 -9.86 16.47
CA LEU A 126 15.64 -10.48 16.10
C LEU A 126 16.67 -10.38 17.21
N ALA A 127 16.84 -9.21 17.82
CA ALA A 127 17.80 -9.02 18.91
C ALA A 127 17.47 -9.88 20.14
N ALA A 128 16.19 -10.17 20.37
CA ALA A 128 15.74 -11.06 21.43
C ALA A 128 15.96 -12.55 21.10
N THR A 129 15.88 -12.94 19.83
CA THR A 129 15.93 -14.35 19.38
C THR A 129 17.28 -14.78 18.80
N THR A 130 18.20 -13.84 18.57
CA THR A 130 19.56 -14.08 18.06
C THR A 130 20.58 -13.65 19.12
N LYS A 131 21.01 -14.59 19.96
CA LYS A 131 22.07 -14.42 20.94
C LYS A 131 23.20 -15.40 20.68
#